data_AF-B4D3I2-F1
#
_entry.id   AF-B4D3I2-F1
#
_cell.length_a   1.000
_cell.length_b   1.000
_cell.length_c   1.000
_cell.angle_alpha   90.00
_cell.angle_beta   90.00
_cell.angle_gamma   90.00
#
_symmetry.space_group_name_H-M   'P 1'
#
loop_
_entity.id
_entity.type
_entity.pdbx_description
1 polymer ?
#
loop_
_entity_poly.entity_id
_entity_poly.type
_entity_poly.pdbx_seq_one_letter_code
_entity_poly.pdbx_strand_id
1 'polypeptide(L)'
;MESAPTWYLMKNDDGTIFGPITFDQLHEWASDAQVSPLDKVSSDEKTWMKAPMVPELGMDYLIEVSPDQFYGPTTLGAVREFLMLGEVGGETPVTNCRDGSVTMIRDIPGLEVEVQEDDGIQQPVRTSIRVNLQQRVRELEETLMEERRAREQAEHLVERLEAKLNEITRAASL
;
A
#
# COMPACT_ATOMS: atom_id res chain seq x y z
N MET A 1 23.54 35.40 2.00
CA MET A 1 22.20 34.79 2.03
C MET A 1 22.39 33.35 1.64
N GLU A 2 22.41 32.44 2.62
CA GLU A 2 22.31 31.01 2.32
C GLU A 2 20.90 30.79 1.76
N SER A 3 20.82 30.32 0.52
CA SER A 3 19.57 29.83 -0.06
C SER A 3 19.10 28.65 0.78
N ALA A 4 17.82 28.63 1.14
CA ALA A 4 17.22 27.49 1.83
C ALA A 4 17.58 26.18 1.09
N PRO A 5 17.86 25.08 1.81
CA PRO A 5 18.21 23.82 1.19
C PRO A 5 17.12 23.39 0.22
N THR A 6 17.53 23.13 -1.01
CA THR A 6 16.67 22.68 -2.10
C THR A 6 16.47 21.17 -2.00
N TRP A 7 15.24 20.72 -2.19
CA TRP A 7 14.90 19.30 -2.22
C TRP A 7 14.33 18.88 -3.57
N TYR A 8 14.47 17.59 -3.85
CA TYR A 8 13.94 16.88 -5.02
C TYR A 8 13.25 15.61 -4.55
N LEU A 9 12.13 15.27 -5.19
CA LEU A 9 11.37 14.05 -4.98
C LEU A 9 11.40 13.22 -6.27
N MET A 10 11.82 11.97 -6.18
CA MET A 10 11.77 11.00 -7.27
C MET A 10 10.71 9.95 -6.96
N LYS A 11 9.74 9.80 -7.85
CA LYS A 11 8.68 8.81 -7.74
C LYS A 11 9.21 7.41 -8.03
N ASN A 12 8.81 6.43 -7.23
CA ASN A 12 9.27 5.06 -7.38
C ASN A 12 8.64 4.31 -8.57
N ASP A 13 7.45 4.72 -9.01
CA ASP A 13 6.69 4.06 -10.08
C ASP A 13 7.28 4.31 -11.48
N ASP A 14 7.58 5.57 -11.81
CA ASP A 14 8.04 5.99 -13.14
C ASP A 14 9.42 6.67 -13.15
N GLY A 15 9.99 6.94 -11.98
CA GLY A 15 11.26 7.66 -11.84
C GLY A 15 11.15 9.17 -12.08
N THR A 16 9.95 9.73 -12.21
CA THR A 16 9.73 11.16 -12.40
C THR A 16 10.29 11.95 -11.23
N ILE A 17 11.05 13.01 -11.55
CA ILE A 17 11.68 13.89 -10.56
C ILE A 17 10.92 15.22 -10.50
N PHE A 18 10.52 15.60 -9.28
CA PHE A 18 9.94 16.89 -8.93
C PHE A 18 10.97 17.70 -8.14
N GLY A 19 11.03 19.00 -8.38
CA GLY A 19 12.00 19.90 -7.77
C GLY A 19 12.53 20.92 -8.78
N PRO A 20 13.30 21.92 -8.32
CA PRO A 20 13.67 22.19 -6.94
C PRO A 20 12.49 22.70 -6.10
N ILE A 21 12.29 22.14 -4.91
CA ILE A 21 11.26 22.58 -3.93
C ILE A 21 11.89 22.90 -2.57
N THR A 22 11.15 23.61 -1.72
CA THR A 22 11.53 23.81 -0.32
C THR A 22 11.27 22.54 0.49
N PHE A 23 11.93 22.42 1.64
CA PHE A 23 11.62 21.33 2.56
C PHE A 23 10.17 21.39 3.06
N ASP A 24 9.64 22.59 3.33
CA ASP A 24 8.26 22.78 3.78
C ASP A 24 7.25 22.23 2.76
N GLN A 25 7.49 22.45 1.46
CA GLN A 25 6.65 21.92 0.40
C GLN A 25 6.75 20.39 0.29
N LEU A 26 7.94 19.83 0.46
CA LEU A 26 8.13 18.38 0.50
C LEU A 26 7.39 17.75 1.69
N HIS A 27 7.45 18.42 2.85
CA HIS A 27 6.74 18.01 4.06
C HIS A 27 5.23 18.05 3.87
N GLU A 28 4.70 19.10 3.25
CA GLU A 28 3.28 19.23 2.89
C GLU A 28 2.84 18.07 1.98
N TRP A 29 3.61 17.77 0.92
CA TRP A 29 3.33 16.63 0.04
C TRP A 29 3.35 15.29 0.77
N ALA A 30 4.25 15.09 1.73
CA ALA A 30 4.27 13.89 2.55
C ALA A 30 3.03 13.82 3.46
N SER A 31 2.65 14.94 4.08
CA SER A 31 1.45 15.06 4.89
C SER A 31 0.18 14.79 4.09
N ASP A 32 0.13 15.20 2.82
CA ASP A 32 -1.01 15.01 1.92
C ASP A 32 -0.99 13.67 1.17
N ALA A 33 -0.19 12.72 1.65
CA ALA A 33 -0.07 11.36 1.12
C ALA A 33 0.43 11.27 -0.34
N GLN A 34 1.06 12.32 -0.86
CA GLN A 34 1.60 12.37 -2.22
C GLN A 34 2.99 11.75 -2.31
N VAL A 35 3.67 11.52 -1.18
CA VAL A 35 4.97 10.86 -1.08
C VAL A 35 4.78 9.42 -0.60
N SER A 36 5.18 8.46 -1.43
CA SER A 36 5.17 7.04 -1.10
C SER A 36 6.36 6.67 -0.18
N PRO A 37 6.22 5.68 0.71
CA PRO A 37 7.35 5.11 1.45
C PRO A 37 8.49 4.59 0.56
N LEU A 38 8.19 4.29 -0.71
CA LEU A 38 9.17 3.83 -1.70
C LEU A 38 9.82 4.96 -2.50
N ASP A 39 9.22 6.15 -2.50
CA ASP A 39 9.77 7.31 -3.19
C ASP A 39 11.11 7.71 -2.58
N LYS A 40 11.92 8.40 -3.37
CA LYS A 40 13.25 8.87 -2.95
C LYS A 40 13.28 10.38 -2.91
N VAL A 41 14.04 10.91 -1.97
CA VAL A 41 14.28 12.35 -1.83
C VAL A 41 15.77 12.62 -1.87
N SER A 42 16.14 13.82 -2.33
CA SER A 42 17.52 14.26 -2.43
C SER A 42 17.62 15.77 -2.20
N SER A 43 18.66 16.21 -1.51
CA SER A 43 18.98 17.64 -1.35
C SER A 43 20.06 18.14 -2.31
N ASP A 44 20.63 17.25 -3.12
CA ASP A 44 21.77 17.53 -4.01
C ASP A 44 21.62 16.92 -5.43
N GLU A 45 20.48 16.27 -5.70
CA GLU A 45 20.15 15.53 -6.93
C GLU A 45 21.08 14.34 -7.24
N LYS A 46 22.02 14.03 -6.34
CA LYS A 46 23.05 13.00 -6.53
C LYS A 46 22.86 11.85 -5.56
N THR A 47 22.61 12.19 -4.30
CA THR A 47 22.40 11.25 -3.21
C THR A 47 20.92 11.12 -2.95
N TRP A 48 20.38 9.93 -3.18
CA TRP A 48 18.96 9.65 -3.06
C TRP A 48 18.71 8.70 -1.90
N MET A 49 17.80 9.07 -1.00
CA MET A 49 17.38 8.26 0.14
C MET A 49 15.87 8.04 0.11
N LYS A 50 15.37 6.93 0.66
CA LYS A 50 13.92 6.72 0.73
C LYS A 50 13.30 7.79 1.61
N ALA A 51 12.09 8.25 1.27
CA ALA A 51 11.40 9.30 2.01
C ALA A 51 11.32 9.03 3.54
N PRO A 52 11.00 7.80 4.03
CA PRO A 52 10.97 7.53 5.47
C PRO A 52 12.32 7.64 6.19
N MET A 53 13.43 7.72 5.46
CA MET A 53 14.75 7.93 6.05
C MET A 53 14.99 9.39 6.46
N VAL A 54 14.09 10.32 6.09
CA VAL A 54 14.12 11.72 6.52
C VAL A 54 13.12 11.88 7.69
N PRO A 55 13.59 11.89 8.95
CA PRO A 55 12.71 11.89 10.13
C PRO A 55 11.73 13.06 10.17
N GLU A 56 12.14 14.20 9.60
CA GLU A 56 11.35 15.42 9.54
C GLU A 56 10.09 15.26 8.67
N LEU A 57 10.02 14.26 7.77
CA LEU A 57 8.81 13.98 6.98
C LEU A 57 7.71 13.23 7.76
N GLY A 58 7.97 12.83 9.02
CA GLY A 58 6.94 12.25 9.90
C GLY A 58 6.32 10.94 9.38
N MET A 59 7.08 10.17 8.59
CA MET A 59 6.64 8.89 8.03
C MET A 59 6.83 7.76 9.03
N ASP A 60 6.04 7.77 10.10
CA ASP A 60 6.25 6.91 11.27
C ASP A 60 5.28 5.75 11.40
N TYR A 61 4.28 5.63 10.53
CA TYR A 61 3.20 4.65 10.70
C TYR A 61 3.32 3.49 9.72
N LEU A 62 3.21 2.27 10.23
CA LEU A 62 3.11 1.05 9.42
C LEU A 62 1.70 0.49 9.56
N ILE A 63 0.97 0.41 8.44
CA ILE A 63 -0.42 -0.04 8.38
C ILE A 63 -0.45 -1.49 7.95
N GLU A 64 -1.19 -2.35 8.65
CA GLU A 64 -1.46 -3.72 8.19
C GLU A 64 -2.72 -3.72 7.30
N VAL A 65 -2.53 -3.55 5.99
CA VAL A 65 -3.64 -3.41 5.03
C VAL A 65 -4.40 -4.74 4.87
N SER A 66 -3.69 -5.87 4.99
CA SER A 66 -4.28 -7.20 5.07
C SER A 66 -3.34 -8.14 5.84
N PRO A 67 -3.75 -9.36 6.25
CA PRO A 67 -2.90 -10.28 6.98
C PRO A 67 -1.53 -10.46 6.30
N ASP A 68 -0.46 -10.21 7.05
CA ASP A 68 0.94 -10.24 6.60
C ASP A 68 1.33 -9.21 5.51
N GLN A 69 0.45 -8.24 5.22
CA GLN A 69 0.71 -7.19 4.23
C GLN A 69 0.74 -5.80 4.88
N PHE A 70 1.90 -5.17 4.80
CA PHE A 70 2.16 -3.88 5.44
C PHE A 70 2.41 -2.76 4.43
N TYR A 71 1.90 -1.58 4.72
CA TYR A 71 2.19 -0.35 4.01
C TYR A 71 2.85 0.67 4.95
N GLY A 72 4.01 1.19 4.57
CA GLY A 72 4.75 2.18 5.35
C GLY A 72 6.24 1.87 5.45
N PRO A 73 6.98 2.56 6.34
CA PRO A 73 6.50 3.64 7.22
C PRO A 73 5.96 4.85 6.44
N THR A 74 4.83 5.41 6.86
CA THR A 74 4.08 6.46 6.16
C THR A 74 3.54 7.54 7.11
N THR A 75 3.00 8.62 6.58
CA THR A 75 2.43 9.74 7.36
C THR A 75 1.02 9.44 7.85
N LEU A 76 0.58 10.21 8.85
CA LEU A 76 -0.80 10.15 9.33
C LEU A 76 -1.83 10.50 8.23
N GLY A 77 -1.47 11.42 7.32
CA GLY A 77 -2.36 11.76 6.20
C GLY A 77 -2.53 10.63 5.20
N ALA A 78 -1.51 9.81 4.98
CA ALA A 78 -1.67 8.57 4.22
C ALA A 78 -2.62 7.59 4.92
N VAL A 79 -2.51 7.41 6.25
CA VAL A 79 -3.46 6.59 7.02
C VAL A 79 -4.89 7.10 6.84
N ARG A 80 -5.09 8.43 6.90
CA ARG A 80 -6.39 9.07 6.65
C ARG A 80 -6.89 8.79 5.22
N GLU A 81 -6.01 8.83 4.22
CA GLU A 81 -6.40 8.54 2.84
C GLU A 81 -6.82 7.09 2.64
N PHE A 82 -6.10 6.12 3.20
CA PHE A 82 -6.51 4.71 3.19
C PHE A 82 -7.90 4.52 3.84
N LEU A 83 -8.18 5.22 4.94
CA LEU A 83 -9.49 5.18 5.60
C LEU A 83 -10.59 5.82 4.73
N MET A 84 -10.32 6.97 4.10
CA MET A 84 -11.27 7.66 3.21
C MET A 84 -11.61 6.83 1.97
N LEU A 85 -10.64 6.08 1.44
CA LEU A 85 -10.84 5.19 0.30
C LEU A 85 -11.51 3.86 0.69
N GLY A 86 -11.65 3.56 1.98
CA GLY A 86 -12.24 2.32 2.49
C GLY A 86 -11.33 1.10 2.36
N GLU A 87 -10.04 1.31 2.08
CA GLU A 87 -9.03 0.25 1.94
C GLU A 87 -8.63 -0.34 3.31
N VAL A 88 -8.80 0.45 4.37
CA VAL A 88 -8.61 0.04 5.77
C VAL A 88 -9.79 0.51 6.60
N GLY A 89 -10.05 -0.18 7.70
CA GLY A 89 -11.13 0.14 8.63
C GLY A 89 -10.63 0.70 9.95
N GLY A 90 -11.55 1.17 10.79
CA GLY A 90 -11.22 1.61 12.15
C GLY A 90 -10.57 0.53 13.02
N GLU A 91 -10.84 -0.75 12.73
CA GLU A 91 -10.23 -1.91 13.42
C GLU A 91 -8.89 -2.36 12.83
N THR A 92 -8.39 -1.69 11.77
CA THR A 92 -7.10 -2.04 11.18
C THR A 92 -5.98 -1.65 12.15
N PRO A 93 -5.03 -2.55 12.45
CA PRO A 93 -3.91 -2.22 13.32
C PRO A 93 -2.88 -1.37 12.58
N VAL A 94 -2.30 -0.41 13.30
CA VAL A 94 -1.22 0.46 12.87
C VAL A 94 -0.12 0.42 13.91
N THR A 95 1.10 0.22 13.47
CA THR A 95 2.30 0.26 14.31
C THR A 95 2.99 1.62 14.17
N ASN A 96 3.26 2.30 15.28
CA ASN A 96 4.14 3.46 15.30
C ASN A 96 5.60 2.98 15.32
N CYS A 97 6.34 3.24 14.25
CA CYS A 97 7.72 2.81 14.07
C CYS A 97 8.72 3.53 15.00
N ARG A 98 8.34 4.62 15.67
CA ARG A 98 9.22 5.31 16.63
C ARG A 98 9.38 4.55 17.94
N ASP A 99 8.29 3.97 18.44
CA ASP A 99 8.25 3.30 19.75
C ASP A 99 7.80 1.83 19.68
N GLY A 100 7.37 1.36 18.51
CA GLY A 100 6.88 0.00 18.29
C GLY A 100 5.48 -0.25 18.85
N SER A 101 4.77 0.78 19.32
CA SER A 101 3.41 0.64 19.82
C SER A 101 2.44 0.29 18.69
N VAL A 102 1.47 -0.57 18.99
CA VAL A 102 0.41 -0.96 18.07
C VAL A 102 -0.91 -0.43 18.59
N THR A 103 -1.66 0.24 17.73
CA THR A 103 -2.99 0.78 18.02
C THR A 103 -3.93 0.51 16.85
N MET A 104 -5.23 0.69 17.05
CA MET A 104 -6.21 0.64 15.95
C MET A 104 -6.35 2.02 15.32
N ILE A 105 -6.66 2.10 14.03
CA ILE A 105 -6.86 3.36 13.30
C ILE A 105 -7.85 4.29 14.02
N ARG A 106 -8.96 3.75 14.52
CA ARG A 106 -9.99 4.53 15.24
C ARG A 106 -9.49 5.23 16.50
N ASP A 107 -8.40 4.71 17.08
CA ASP A 107 -7.86 5.17 18.36
C ASP A 107 -6.70 6.17 18.16
N ILE A 108 -6.35 6.49 16.90
CA ILE A 108 -5.29 7.45 16.58
C ILE A 108 -5.82 8.89 16.66
N PRO A 109 -5.27 9.76 17.54
CA PRO A 109 -5.69 11.16 17.62
C PRO A 109 -5.41 11.93 16.32
N GLY A 110 -6.34 12.79 15.91
CA GLY A 110 -6.17 13.67 14.74
C GLY A 110 -6.47 13.04 13.39
N LEU A 111 -6.98 11.80 13.37
CA LEU A 111 -7.41 11.13 12.14
C LEU A 111 -8.84 11.49 11.68
N GLU A 112 -9.42 12.56 12.24
CA GLU A 112 -10.72 13.10 11.84
C GLU A 112 -10.70 13.42 10.34
N VAL A 113 -11.73 12.96 9.62
CA VAL A 113 -11.84 13.14 8.18
C VAL A 113 -12.51 14.48 7.91
N GLU A 114 -11.70 15.54 7.76
CA GLU A 114 -12.14 16.78 7.15
C GLU A 114 -11.73 16.79 5.67
N VAL A 115 -12.73 16.97 4.79
CA VAL A 115 -12.50 17.03 3.33
C VAL A 115 -12.03 18.44 2.99
N GLN A 116 -10.77 18.59 2.57
CA GLN A 116 -10.25 19.85 2.05
C GLN A 116 -10.28 19.85 0.51
N GLU A 117 -10.75 20.97 -0.07
CA GLU A 117 -10.80 21.22 -1.51
C GLU A 117 -9.41 21.65 -2.04
N ASP A 118 -9.06 21.14 -3.22
CA ASP A 118 -7.74 21.23 -3.85
C ASP A 118 -7.47 22.62 -4.48
N ASP A 119 -6.37 23.26 -4.10
CA ASP A 119 -5.94 24.57 -4.59
C ASP A 119 -4.83 24.40 -5.65
N GLY A 120 -5.11 24.83 -6.88
CA GLY A 120 -4.51 24.36 -8.15
C GLY A 120 -3.02 24.64 -8.42
N ILE A 121 -2.13 24.16 -7.58
CA ILE A 121 -0.68 24.11 -7.81
C ILE A 121 -0.31 22.75 -8.45
N GLN A 122 0.71 22.69 -9.32
CA GLN A 122 1.26 21.42 -9.85
C GLN A 122 1.81 20.56 -8.70
N GLN A 123 0.95 19.73 -8.14
CA GLN A 123 1.25 18.78 -7.06
C GLN A 123 1.46 17.38 -7.66
N PRO A 124 2.35 16.55 -7.09
CA PRO A 124 2.45 15.15 -7.47
C PRO A 124 1.10 14.45 -7.27
N VAL A 125 0.66 13.73 -8.30
CA VAL A 125 -0.62 13.02 -8.28
C VAL A 125 -0.62 11.99 -7.15
N ARG A 126 -1.77 11.79 -6.48
CA ARG A 126 -2.03 10.77 -5.43
C ARG A 126 -2.01 9.34 -6.02
N THR A 127 -0.92 8.97 -6.67
CA THR A 127 -0.79 7.74 -7.47
C THR A 127 -0.42 6.53 -6.60
N SER A 128 0.18 6.75 -5.43
CA SER A 128 0.82 5.71 -4.61
C SER A 128 -0.15 4.63 -4.12
N ILE A 129 -1.33 5.01 -3.63
CA ILE A 129 -2.36 4.07 -3.16
C ILE A 129 -2.98 3.31 -4.33
N ARG A 130 -3.21 4.00 -5.46
CA ARG A 130 -3.78 3.39 -6.67
C ARG A 130 -2.87 2.35 -7.31
N VAL A 131 -1.55 2.55 -7.28
CA VAL A 131 -0.57 1.59 -7.85
C VAL A 131 -0.51 0.31 -7.01
N ASN A 132 -0.55 0.43 -5.68
CA ASN A 132 -0.63 -0.74 -4.81
C ASN A 132 -1.92 -1.54 -5.07
N LEU A 133 -3.05 -0.84 -5.25
CA LEU A 133 -4.32 -1.46 -5.56
C LEU A 133 -4.32 -2.20 -6.92
N GLN A 134 -3.71 -1.61 -7.95
CA GLN A 134 -3.59 -2.27 -9.26
C GLN A 134 -2.74 -3.54 -9.20
N GLN A 135 -1.64 -3.50 -8.43
CA GLN A 135 -0.84 -4.69 -8.19
C GLN A 135 -1.65 -5.75 -7.43
N ARG A 136 -2.41 -5.36 -6.41
CA ARG A 136 -3.27 -6.25 -5.63
C ARG A 136 -4.35 -6.92 -6.49
N VAL A 137 -5.00 -6.15 -7.36
CA VAL A 137 -6.00 -6.70 -8.31
C VAL A 137 -5.36 -7.78 -9.16
N ARG A 138 -4.18 -7.53 -9.72
CA ARG A 138 -3.47 -8.52 -10.54
C ARG A 138 -3.12 -9.79 -9.75
N GLU A 139 -2.60 -9.66 -8.54
CA GLU A 139 -2.24 -10.81 -7.69
C GLU A 139 -3.46 -11.64 -7.28
N LEU A 140 -4.58 -10.97 -6.96
CA LEU A 140 -5.84 -11.63 -6.66
C LEU A 140 -6.42 -12.36 -7.88
N GLU A 141 -6.34 -11.75 -9.06
CA GLU A 141 -6.76 -12.38 -10.32
C GLU A 141 -5.94 -13.64 -10.62
N GLU A 142 -4.62 -13.61 -10.39
CA GLU A 142 -3.75 -14.76 -10.56
C GLU A 142 -4.09 -15.89 -9.58
N THR A 143 -4.21 -15.56 -8.30
CA THR A 143 -4.56 -16.53 -7.25
C THR A 143 -5.94 -17.16 -7.51
N LEU A 144 -6.92 -16.35 -7.93
CA LEU A 144 -8.25 -16.83 -8.26
C LEU A 144 -8.23 -17.80 -9.46
N MET A 145 -7.37 -17.55 -10.46
CA MET A 145 -7.20 -18.45 -11.60
C MET A 145 -6.57 -19.79 -11.18
N GLU A 146 -5.57 -19.76 -10.30
CA GLU A 146 -4.94 -20.97 -9.78
C GLU A 146 -5.91 -21.83 -8.97
N GLU A 147 -6.67 -21.23 -8.06
CA GLU A 147 -7.68 -21.90 -7.25
C GLU A 147 -8.78 -22.54 -8.11
N ARG A 148 -9.26 -21.83 -9.14
CA ARG A 148 -10.24 -22.39 -10.09
C ARG A 148 -9.68 -23.62 -10.81
N ARG A 149 -8.42 -23.57 -11.23
CA ARG A 149 -7.77 -24.69 -11.90
C ARG A 149 -7.57 -25.89 -10.98
N ALA A 150 -7.15 -25.65 -9.74
CA ALA A 150 -7.00 -26.70 -8.73
C ALA A 150 -8.33 -27.39 -8.43
N ARG A 151 -9.40 -26.59 -8.31
CA ARG A 151 -10.77 -27.09 -8.12
C ARG A 151 -11.22 -27.97 -9.29
N GLU A 152 -11.03 -27.53 -10.53
CA GLU A 152 -11.41 -28.30 -11.72
C GLU A 152 -10.67 -29.65 -11.78
N GLN A 153 -9.37 -29.65 -11.44
CA GLN A 153 -8.59 -30.88 -11.36
C GLN A 153 -9.11 -31.85 -10.28
N ALA A 154 -9.50 -31.31 -9.12
CA ALA A 154 -10.07 -32.11 -8.03
C ALA A 154 -11.42 -32.71 -8.44
N GLU A 155 -12.30 -31.92 -9.08
CA GLU A 155 -13.59 -32.38 -9.59
C GLU A 155 -13.41 -33.53 -10.60
N HIS A 156 -12.51 -33.40 -11.56
CA HIS A 156 -12.20 -34.50 -12.50
C HIS A 156 -11.63 -35.75 -11.83
N LEU A 157 -10.83 -35.60 -10.78
CA LEU A 157 -10.28 -36.73 -10.05
C LEU A 157 -11.38 -37.46 -9.27
N VAL A 158 -12.31 -36.72 -8.67
CA VAL A 158 -13.49 -37.27 -7.99
C VAL A 158 -14.34 -38.07 -8.98
N GLU A 159 -14.70 -37.49 -10.13
CA GLU A 159 -15.47 -38.19 -11.17
C GLU A 159 -14.80 -39.52 -11.58
N ARG A 160 -13.48 -39.50 -11.74
CA ARG A 160 -12.71 -40.69 -12.13
C ARG A 160 -12.70 -41.76 -11.04
N LEU A 161 -12.61 -41.36 -9.77
CA LEU A 161 -12.66 -42.29 -8.64
C LEU A 161 -14.05 -42.89 -8.47
N GLU A 162 -15.12 -42.09 -8.63
CA GLU A 162 -16.50 -42.55 -8.59
C GLU A 162 -16.79 -43.57 -9.70
N ALA A 163 -16.29 -43.33 -10.92
CA ALA A 163 -16.42 -44.28 -12.02
C ALA A 163 -15.77 -45.64 -11.70
N LYS A 164 -14.54 -45.62 -11.17
CA LYS A 164 -13.82 -46.84 -10.76
C LYS A 164 -14.52 -47.58 -9.62
N LEU A 165 -15.01 -46.85 -8.62
CA LEU A 165 -15.77 -47.45 -7.51
C LEU A 165 -17.03 -48.15 -8.03
N ASN A 166 -17.77 -47.51 -8.92
CA ASN A 166 -18.97 -48.09 -9.53
C ASN A 166 -18.65 -49.37 -10.33
N GLU A 167 -17.54 -49.41 -11.06
CA GLU A 167 -17.07 -50.63 -11.75
C GLU A 167 -16.76 -51.77 -10.76
N ILE A 168 -16.03 -51.47 -9.68
CA ILE A 168 -15.68 -52.45 -8.65
C ILE A 168 -16.94 -52.98 -7.95
N THR A 169 -17.86 -52.10 -7.56
CA THR A 169 -19.13 -52.50 -6.90
C THR A 169 -19.97 -53.39 -7.82
N ARG A 170 -20.04 -53.09 -9.12
CA ARG A 170 -20.73 -53.95 -10.09
C ARG A 170 -20.07 -55.32 -10.24
N ALA A 171 -18.74 -55.36 -10.30
CA ALA A 171 -17.99 -56.61 -10.41
C ALA A 171 -18.10 -57.49 -9.16
N ALA A 172 -18.22 -56.89 -7.97
CA ALA A 172 -18.41 -57.61 -6.70
C ALA A 172 -19.85 -58.09 -6.46
N SER A 173 -20.81 -57.66 -7.28
CA SER A 173 -22.23 -58.03 -7.18
C SER A 173 -22.63 -59.19 -8.12
N LEU A 174 -21.66 -59.77 -8.84
CA LEU A 174 -21.77 -60.94 -9.72
C LEU A 174 -21.12 -62.16 -9.06
#